data_AF-A0A971VPP3-F1
#
_entry.id   AF-A0A971VPP3-F1
#
_cell.length_a   1.000
_cell.length_b   1.000
_cell.length_c   1.000
_cell.angle_alpha   90.00
_cell.angle_beta   90.00
_cell.angle_gamma   90.00
#
_symmetry.space_group_name_H-M   'P 1'
#
loop_
_entity.id
_entity.type
_entity.pdbx_description
1 polymer ?
#
loop_
_entity_poly.entity_id
_entity_poly.type
_entity_poly.pdbx_seq_one_letter_code
_entity_poly.pdbx_strand_id
1 'polypeptide(L)'
;MVVLVRIMEKTDGKNNKQKAAEKRRIPVRKVRGGPKKEQTIWAVAVTVVSFLLSMAILFISTGLFEKISVFWSFLIVFVIILIGIFFDVIGVAVTAADEKPFHAMASKKYKGARQAIRLIRNADKVASICNDVIGDICGVVSGTAGAAIVYRIFSGNAQSVWTEAAVGGLIAAFTVGGKAFAKRFGMNNSDFIIYHAGFFLSLFMPANGNK
;
A
#
# COMPACT_ATOMS: atom_id res chain seq x y z
N MET A 1 65.17 -16.90 -1.88
CA MET A 1 64.83 -15.60 -2.50
C MET A 1 63.74 -15.70 -3.57
N VAL A 2 63.74 -16.72 -4.44
CA VAL A 2 62.77 -16.87 -5.56
C VAL A 2 61.31 -17.10 -5.10
N VAL A 3 61.08 -17.74 -3.96
CA VAL A 3 59.71 -18.00 -3.43
C VAL A 3 59.06 -16.72 -2.88
N LEU A 4 59.84 -15.82 -2.28
CA LEU A 4 59.32 -14.57 -1.71
C LEU A 4 58.86 -13.60 -2.83
N VAL A 5 59.62 -13.53 -3.93
CA VAL A 5 59.28 -12.71 -5.10
C VAL A 5 57.99 -13.20 -5.77
N ARG A 6 57.79 -14.53 -5.87
CA ARG A 6 56.55 -15.11 -6.43
C ARG A 6 55.31 -14.86 -5.57
N ILE A 7 55.45 -14.69 -4.26
CA ILE A 7 54.32 -14.38 -3.37
C ILE A 7 53.94 -12.89 -3.46
N MET A 8 54.91 -11.98 -3.63
CA MET A 8 54.62 -10.55 -3.84
C MET A 8 53.97 -10.29 -5.21
N GLU A 9 54.47 -10.92 -6.30
CA GLU A 9 53.86 -10.77 -7.64
C GLU A 9 52.40 -11.27 -7.68
N LYS A 10 52.10 -12.34 -6.94
CA LYS A 10 50.74 -12.90 -6.83
C LYS A 10 49.81 -12.05 -5.97
N THR A 11 50.35 -11.21 -5.08
CA THR A 11 49.59 -10.31 -4.21
C THR A 11 49.21 -9.03 -4.97
N ASP A 12 50.09 -8.48 -5.81
CA ASP A 12 49.78 -7.34 -6.68
C ASP A 12 48.76 -7.67 -7.78
N GLY A 13 48.85 -8.87 -8.38
CA GLY A 13 47.90 -9.32 -9.40
C GLY A 13 46.46 -9.54 -8.89
N LYS A 14 46.29 -9.79 -7.58
CA LYS A 14 44.95 -9.94 -6.95
C LYS A 14 44.33 -8.58 -6.62
N ASN A 15 45.15 -7.63 -6.16
CA ASN A 15 44.68 -6.31 -5.74
C ASN A 15 44.12 -5.49 -6.92
N ASN A 16 44.68 -5.69 -8.12
CA ASN A 16 44.22 -5.01 -9.33
C ASN A 16 42.93 -5.63 -9.93
N LYS A 17 42.67 -6.92 -9.67
CA LYS A 17 41.43 -7.59 -10.12
C LYS A 17 40.20 -7.25 -9.26
N GLN A 18 40.39 -6.92 -7.98
CA GLN A 18 39.28 -6.50 -7.12
C GLN A 18 38.78 -5.09 -7.46
N LYS A 19 39.69 -4.16 -7.83
CA LYS A 19 39.32 -2.79 -8.22
C LYS A 19 38.51 -2.70 -9.53
N ALA A 20 38.52 -3.74 -10.37
CA ALA A 20 37.75 -3.77 -11.62
C ALA A 20 36.28 -4.24 -11.44
N ALA A 21 35.94 -4.91 -10.33
CA ALA A 21 34.60 -5.45 -10.09
C ALA A 21 33.66 -4.49 -9.34
N GLU A 22 34.19 -3.45 -8.69
CA GLU A 22 33.45 -2.49 -7.87
C GLU A 22 32.94 -1.26 -8.66
N LYS A 23 32.43 -1.48 -9.89
CA LYS A 23 31.75 -0.41 -10.62
C LYS A 23 30.63 -0.92 -11.55
N ARG A 24 29.96 -2.01 -11.17
CA ARG A 24 28.59 -2.24 -11.66
C ARG A 24 27.67 -1.29 -10.90
N ARG A 25 27.63 -0.03 -11.33
CA ARG A 25 26.60 0.93 -10.91
C ARG A 25 25.27 0.34 -11.34
N ILE A 26 24.62 -0.35 -10.42
CA ILE A 26 23.22 -0.76 -10.56
C ILE A 26 22.48 0.54 -10.91
N PRO A 27 21.80 0.65 -12.06
CA PRO A 27 21.06 1.86 -12.39
C PRO A 27 19.88 1.95 -11.42
N VAL A 28 20.10 2.58 -10.27
CA VAL A 28 19.03 2.88 -9.32
C VAL A 28 18.14 3.91 -10.00
N ARG A 29 16.89 3.53 -10.28
CA ARG A 29 15.84 4.44 -10.79
C ARG A 29 15.78 5.62 -9.83
N LYS A 30 16.28 6.78 -10.26
CA LYS A 30 16.26 8.01 -9.48
C LYS A 30 14.80 8.43 -9.37
N VAL A 31 14.15 8.06 -8.26
CA VAL A 31 12.81 8.52 -7.91
C VAL A 31 12.88 10.04 -7.92
N ARG A 32 12.15 10.68 -8.83
CA ARG A 32 12.12 12.15 -8.96
C ARG A 32 11.41 12.69 -7.73
N GLY A 33 12.15 12.87 -6.64
CA GLY A 33 11.67 13.60 -5.47
C GLY A 33 11.36 15.03 -5.90
N GLY A 34 10.09 15.41 -5.81
CA GLY A 34 9.66 16.80 -5.95
C GLY A 34 10.34 17.69 -4.91
N PRO A 35 10.10 19.02 -4.93
CA PRO A 35 10.70 19.93 -3.98
C PRO A 35 10.42 19.44 -2.55
N LYS A 36 11.49 19.20 -1.76
CA LYS A 36 11.44 18.60 -0.41
C LYS A 36 10.37 19.23 0.50
N LYS A 37 10.11 20.54 0.34
CA LYS A 37 9.07 21.27 1.09
C LYS A 37 7.64 20.80 0.76
N GLU A 38 7.33 20.50 -0.50
CA GLU A 38 5.99 20.04 -0.90
C GLU A 38 5.71 18.63 -0.39
N GLN A 39 6.72 17.75 -0.38
CA GLN A 39 6.59 16.39 0.15
C GLN A 39 6.35 16.38 1.66
N THR A 40 7.03 17.24 2.43
CA THR A 40 6.82 17.36 3.88
C THR A 40 5.46 17.98 4.21
N ILE A 41 5.04 19.05 3.51
CA ILE A 41 3.71 19.66 3.73
C ILE A 41 2.60 18.66 3.41
N TRP A 42 2.77 17.89 2.34
CA TRP A 42 1.81 16.87 1.96
C TRP A 42 1.74 15.72 2.97
N ALA A 43 2.89 15.23 3.45
CA ALA A 43 2.93 14.22 4.51
C ALA A 43 2.24 14.73 5.79
N VAL A 44 2.51 15.96 6.23
CA VAL A 44 1.86 16.56 7.41
C VAL A 44 0.35 16.73 7.20
N ALA A 45 -0.08 17.21 6.03
CA ALA A 45 -1.50 17.33 5.69
C ALA A 45 -2.20 15.98 5.73
N VAL A 46 -1.57 14.96 5.17
CA VAL A 46 -2.01 13.57 5.21
C VAL A 46 -2.17 13.10 6.66
N THR A 47 -1.18 13.33 7.52
CA THR A 47 -1.25 12.91 8.93
C THR A 47 -2.40 13.61 9.67
N VAL A 48 -2.55 14.93 9.49
CA VAL A 48 -3.61 15.72 10.15
C VAL A 48 -5.00 15.30 9.69
N VAL A 49 -5.19 15.09 8.38
CA VAL A 49 -6.47 14.62 7.84
C VAL A 49 -6.78 13.21 8.33
N SER A 50 -5.78 12.31 8.34
CA SER A 50 -5.96 10.93 8.82
C SER A 50 -6.35 10.88 10.29
N PHE A 51 -5.73 11.73 11.11
CA PHE A 51 -6.04 11.85 12.53
C PHE A 51 -7.47 12.34 12.77
N LEU A 52 -7.85 13.45 12.13
CA LEU A 52 -9.20 14.01 12.25
C LEU A 52 -10.27 13.04 11.73
N LEU A 53 -10.00 12.37 10.61
CA LEU A 53 -10.90 11.40 10.01
C LEU A 53 -11.06 10.15 10.90
N SER A 54 -9.96 9.64 11.47
CA SER A 54 -10.00 8.52 12.43
C SER A 54 -10.83 8.88 13.66
N MET A 55 -10.63 10.07 14.21
CA MET A 55 -11.37 10.55 15.38
C MET A 55 -12.87 10.68 15.08
N ALA A 56 -13.24 11.20 13.91
CA ALA A 56 -14.64 11.30 13.48
C ALA A 56 -15.29 9.91 13.27
N ILE A 57 -14.59 8.99 12.58
CA ILE A 57 -15.10 7.64 12.31
C ILE A 57 -15.26 6.83 13.59
N LEU A 58 -14.30 6.92 14.51
CA LEU A 58 -14.38 6.24 15.81
C LEU A 58 -15.56 6.76 16.63
N PHE A 59 -15.79 8.08 16.64
CA PHE A 59 -16.92 8.68 17.34
C PHE A 59 -18.28 8.23 16.78
N ILE A 60 -18.40 8.11 15.46
CA ILE A 60 -19.63 7.63 14.81
C ILE A 60 -19.81 6.12 15.00
N SER A 61 -18.73 5.35 14.91
CA SER A 61 -18.75 3.89 14.98
C SER A 61 -19.12 3.38 16.37
N THR A 62 -18.60 3.98 17.44
CA THR A 62 -18.93 3.55 18.81
C THR A 62 -20.44 3.62 19.08
N GLY A 63 -21.13 4.65 18.58
CA GLY A 63 -22.59 4.76 18.69
C GLY A 63 -23.38 3.73 17.85
N LEU A 64 -22.81 3.24 16.74
CA LEU A 64 -23.43 2.22 15.89
C LEU A 64 -23.22 0.80 16.43
N PHE A 65 -22.03 0.52 16.97
CA PHE A 65 -21.66 -0.82 17.46
C PHE A 65 -22.40 -1.24 18.73
N GLU A 66 -22.96 -0.30 19.51
CA GLU A 66 -23.71 -0.65 20.72
C GLU A 66 -24.96 -1.49 20.46
N LYS A 67 -25.62 -1.30 19.30
CA LYS A 67 -26.89 -1.93 18.94
C LYS A 67 -26.76 -3.15 18.02
N ILE A 68 -25.55 -3.47 17.57
CA ILE A 68 -25.29 -4.52 16.59
C ILE A 68 -24.89 -5.82 17.30
N SER A 69 -25.47 -6.95 16.86
CA SER A 69 -25.09 -8.26 17.39
C SER A 69 -23.63 -8.59 17.07
N VAL A 70 -22.98 -9.35 17.95
CA VAL A 70 -21.58 -9.81 17.81
C VAL A 70 -21.25 -10.36 16.42
N PHE A 71 -22.14 -11.16 15.82
CA PHE A 71 -21.95 -11.76 14.50
C PHE A 71 -21.85 -10.69 13.39
N TRP A 72 -22.78 -9.74 13.37
CA TRP A 72 -22.79 -8.63 12.42
C TRP A 72 -21.57 -7.72 12.58
N SER A 73 -21.11 -7.50 13.82
CA SER A 73 -19.91 -6.70 14.08
C SER A 73 -18.66 -7.35 13.50
N PHE A 74 -18.51 -8.68 13.62
CA PHE A 74 -17.39 -9.41 13.02
C PHE A 74 -17.40 -9.30 11.49
N LEU A 75 -18.58 -9.42 10.87
CA LEU A 75 -18.74 -9.28 9.42
C LEU A 75 -18.32 -7.88 8.94
N ILE A 76 -18.74 -6.82 9.65
CA ILE A 76 -18.37 -5.43 9.32
C ILE A 76 -16.86 -5.24 9.39
N VAL A 77 -16.21 -5.74 10.43
CA VAL A 77 -14.74 -5.67 10.58
C VAL A 77 -14.05 -6.39 9.43
N PHE A 78 -14.53 -7.57 9.05
CA PHE A 78 -13.98 -8.31 7.92
C PHE A 78 -14.10 -7.54 6.59
N VAL A 79 -15.25 -6.90 6.35
CA VAL A 79 -15.47 -6.04 5.17
C VAL A 79 -14.53 -4.83 5.18
N ILE A 80 -14.31 -4.19 6.33
CA ILE A 80 -13.37 -3.06 6.45
C ILE A 80 -11.94 -3.47 6.09
N ILE A 81 -11.50 -4.66 6.53
CA ILE A 81 -10.17 -5.20 6.19
C ILE A 81 -10.07 -5.47 4.68
N LEU A 82 -11.09 -6.08 4.07
CA LEU A 82 -11.13 -6.34 2.63
C LEU A 82 -11.04 -5.04 1.81
N ILE A 83 -11.77 -4.00 2.22
CA ILE A 83 -11.70 -2.68 1.60
C ILE A 83 -10.28 -2.12 1.72
N GLY A 84 -9.66 -2.20 2.89
CA GLY A 84 -8.28 -1.74 3.10
C GLY A 84 -7.27 -2.45 2.19
N ILE A 85 -7.39 -3.78 2.04
CA ILE A 85 -6.54 -4.56 1.13
C ILE A 85 -6.79 -4.18 -0.34
N PHE A 86 -8.05 -3.94 -0.72
CA PHE A 86 -8.39 -3.51 -2.08
C PHE A 86 -7.75 -2.16 -2.43
N PHE A 87 -7.77 -1.20 -1.52
CA PHE A 87 -7.07 0.08 -1.70
C PHE A 87 -5.54 -0.07 -1.72
N ASP A 88 -4.96 -0.99 -0.95
CA ASP A 88 -3.53 -1.33 -1.03
C ASP A 88 -3.14 -1.84 -2.44
N VAL A 89 -3.95 -2.74 -3.02
CA VAL A 89 -3.75 -3.21 -4.41
C VAL A 89 -3.73 -2.04 -5.40
N ILE A 90 -4.62 -1.06 -5.24
CA ILE A 90 -4.66 0.12 -6.12
C ILE A 90 -3.38 0.96 -5.97
N GLY A 91 -2.94 1.23 -4.73
CA GLY A 91 -1.71 1.98 -4.48
C GLY A 91 -0.47 1.30 -5.06
N VAL A 92 -0.38 -0.03 -4.91
CA VAL A 92 0.71 -0.83 -5.48
C VAL A 92 0.62 -0.89 -7.01
N ALA A 93 -0.58 -1.05 -7.58
CA ALA A 93 -0.75 -1.05 -9.03
C ALA A 93 -0.32 0.29 -9.64
N VAL A 94 -0.79 1.42 -9.09
CA VAL A 94 -0.49 2.78 -9.56
C VAL A 94 1.02 3.08 -9.56
N THR A 95 1.77 2.52 -8.60
CA THR A 95 3.23 2.68 -8.55
C THR A 95 3.97 1.72 -9.49
N ALA A 96 3.39 0.54 -9.76
CA ALA A 96 3.98 -0.47 -10.62
C ALA A 96 3.75 -0.22 -12.12
N ALA A 97 2.75 0.56 -12.50
CA ALA A 97 2.41 0.75 -13.91
C ALA A 97 3.28 1.77 -14.64
N ASP A 98 3.45 1.49 -15.94
CA ASP A 98 4.17 2.35 -16.87
C ASP A 98 3.19 3.20 -17.70
N GLU A 99 3.59 4.43 -18.03
CA GLU A 99 2.75 5.33 -18.85
C GLU A 99 2.61 4.86 -20.31
N LYS A 100 3.57 4.07 -20.82
CA LYS A 100 3.65 3.62 -22.22
C LYS A 100 2.39 2.91 -22.75
N PRO A 101 1.87 1.85 -22.08
CA PRO A 101 0.63 1.20 -22.51
C PRO A 101 -0.57 2.16 -22.52
N PHE A 102 -0.64 3.09 -21.56
CA PHE A 102 -1.75 4.04 -21.46
C PHE A 102 -1.70 5.14 -22.53
N HIS A 103 -0.50 5.55 -22.98
CA HIS A 103 -0.38 6.46 -24.12
C HIS A 103 -0.94 5.84 -25.42
N ALA A 104 -0.66 4.56 -25.67
CA ALA A 104 -1.24 3.84 -26.81
C ALA A 104 -2.78 3.73 -26.71
N MET A 105 -3.31 3.47 -25.51
CA MET A 105 -4.77 3.44 -25.27
C MET A 105 -5.42 4.83 -25.43
N ALA A 106 -4.73 5.90 -25.02
CA ALA A 106 -5.19 7.28 -25.20
C ALA A 106 -5.21 7.68 -26.69
N SER A 107 -4.21 7.26 -27.47
CA SER A 107 -4.21 7.46 -28.93
C SER A 107 -5.36 6.73 -29.63
N LYS A 108 -5.78 5.58 -29.11
CA LYS A 108 -6.97 4.84 -29.55
C LYS A 108 -8.30 5.37 -28.95
N LYS A 109 -8.27 6.50 -28.24
CA LYS A 109 -9.43 7.15 -27.61
C LYS A 109 -10.23 6.25 -26.63
N TYR A 110 -9.56 5.32 -25.94
CA TYR A 110 -10.21 4.57 -24.86
C TYR A 110 -10.62 5.52 -23.72
N LYS A 111 -11.89 5.43 -23.28
CA LYS A 111 -12.40 6.20 -22.14
C LYS A 111 -11.58 5.87 -20.88
N GLY A 112 -11.20 6.89 -20.11
CA GLY A 112 -10.41 6.74 -18.89
C GLY A 112 -8.88 6.69 -19.07
N ALA A 113 -8.35 6.52 -20.30
CA ALA A 113 -6.91 6.42 -20.52
C ALA A 113 -6.14 7.69 -20.10
N ARG A 114 -6.70 8.88 -20.38
CA ARG A 114 -6.08 10.16 -19.98
C ARG A 114 -6.09 10.37 -18.45
N GLN A 115 -7.02 9.72 -17.76
CA GLN A 115 -7.21 9.80 -16.31
C GLN A 115 -6.24 8.84 -15.62
N ALA A 116 -6.10 7.63 -16.16
CA ALA A 116 -5.07 6.69 -15.77
C ALA A 116 -3.66 7.31 -15.88
N ILE A 117 -3.35 8.02 -16.99
CA ILE A 117 -2.07 8.74 -17.14
C ILE A 117 -1.89 9.80 -16.03
N ARG A 118 -2.93 10.56 -15.68
CA ARG A 118 -2.86 11.53 -14.57
C ARG A 118 -2.65 10.84 -13.22
N LEU A 119 -3.25 9.67 -13.00
CA LEU A 119 -3.06 8.87 -11.80
C LEU A 119 -1.62 8.36 -11.68
N ILE A 120 -1.07 7.81 -12.75
CA ILE A 120 0.32 7.31 -12.81
C ILE A 120 1.32 8.46 -12.61
N ARG A 121 1.06 9.64 -13.20
CA ARG A 121 1.92 10.81 -13.04
C ARG A 121 1.97 11.34 -11.60
N ASN A 122 0.89 11.14 -10.84
CA ASN A 122 0.79 11.47 -9.42
C ASN A 122 0.87 10.22 -8.52
N ALA A 123 1.47 9.13 -9.02
CA ALA A 123 1.45 7.83 -8.35
C ALA A 123 1.95 7.89 -6.91
N ASP A 124 3.03 8.62 -6.64
CA ASP A 124 3.59 8.73 -5.28
C ASP A 124 2.57 9.29 -4.27
N LYS A 125 1.78 10.30 -4.67
CA LYS A 125 0.75 10.89 -3.82
C LYS A 125 -0.45 9.93 -3.64
N VAL A 126 -0.91 9.32 -4.73
CA VAL A 126 -2.05 8.39 -4.69
C VAL A 126 -1.73 7.14 -3.88
N ALA A 127 -0.52 6.60 -4.04
CA ALA A 127 -0.08 5.40 -3.37
C ALA A 127 0.10 5.61 -1.87
N SER A 128 0.68 6.73 -1.44
CA SER A 128 0.79 7.02 -0.01
C SER A 128 -0.58 7.34 0.62
N ILE A 129 -1.52 7.97 -0.09
CA ILE A 129 -2.91 8.05 0.41
C ILE A 129 -3.53 6.65 0.55
N CYS A 130 -3.44 5.80 -0.47
CA CYS A 130 -4.12 4.50 -0.43
C CYS A 130 -3.48 3.54 0.57
N ASN A 131 -2.15 3.48 0.63
CA ASN A 131 -1.44 2.57 1.52
C ASN A 131 -1.35 3.09 2.94
N ASP A 132 -1.02 4.37 3.12
CA ASP A 132 -0.75 4.92 4.46
C ASP A 132 -2.05 5.43 5.07
N VAL A 133 -2.77 6.35 4.43
CA VAL A 133 -4.01 6.91 5.03
C VAL A 133 -5.11 5.89 5.16
N ILE A 134 -5.52 5.30 4.03
CA ILE A 134 -6.66 4.39 4.01
C ILE A 134 -6.28 3.09 4.73
N GLY A 135 -5.05 2.61 4.53
CA GLY A 135 -4.53 1.44 5.23
C GLY A 135 -4.46 1.61 6.76
N ASP A 136 -3.98 2.74 7.26
CA ASP A 136 -3.90 3.01 8.70
C ASP A 136 -5.29 3.21 9.32
N ILE A 137 -6.18 3.93 8.65
CA ILE A 137 -7.57 4.10 9.11
C ILE A 137 -8.28 2.74 9.17
N CYS A 138 -8.22 1.95 8.10
CA CYS A 138 -8.80 0.61 8.09
C CYS A 138 -8.19 -0.26 9.19
N GLY A 139 -6.88 -0.19 9.40
CA GLY A 139 -6.17 -0.92 10.46
C GLY A 139 -6.62 -0.52 11.87
N VAL A 140 -6.68 0.78 12.17
CA VAL A 140 -7.10 1.30 13.49
C VAL A 140 -8.57 1.02 13.75
N VAL A 141 -9.46 1.27 12.78
CA VAL A 141 -10.91 1.05 12.94
C VAL A 141 -11.21 -0.44 13.07
N SER A 142 -10.61 -1.30 12.24
CA SER A 142 -10.82 -2.75 12.33
C SER A 142 -10.22 -3.34 13.62
N GLY A 143 -9.06 -2.85 14.07
CA GLY A 143 -8.43 -3.31 15.30
C GLY A 143 -9.21 -2.90 16.55
N THR A 144 -9.67 -1.64 16.63
CA THR A 144 -10.49 -1.16 17.74
C THR A 144 -11.86 -1.83 17.79
N ALA A 145 -12.53 -1.98 16.64
CA ALA A 145 -13.79 -2.71 16.56
C ALA A 145 -13.61 -4.21 16.86
N GLY A 146 -12.54 -4.84 16.37
CA GLY A 146 -12.18 -6.22 16.68
C GLY A 146 -11.97 -6.45 18.17
N ALA A 147 -11.21 -5.58 18.83
CA ALA A 147 -11.00 -5.62 20.28
C ALA A 147 -12.32 -5.45 21.06
N ALA A 148 -13.20 -4.53 20.62
CA ALA A 148 -14.50 -4.33 21.26
C ALA A 148 -15.41 -5.57 21.13
N ILE A 149 -15.36 -6.27 19.99
CA ILE A 149 -16.12 -7.51 19.76
C ILE A 149 -15.60 -8.63 20.67
N VAL A 150 -14.29 -8.83 20.69
CA VAL A 150 -13.64 -9.84 21.54
C VAL A 150 -13.97 -9.58 23.01
N TYR A 151 -13.85 -8.33 23.48
CA TYR A 151 -14.19 -7.95 24.85
C TYR A 151 -15.65 -8.26 25.20
N ARG A 152 -16.61 -7.99 24.28
CA ARG A 152 -18.04 -8.31 24.49
C ARG A 152 -18.34 -9.81 24.53
N ILE A 153 -17.60 -10.64 23.80
CA ILE A 153 -17.78 -12.10 23.82
C ILE A 153 -17.25 -12.69 25.14
N PHE A 154 -16.22 -12.08 25.73
CA PHE A 154 -15.41 -12.71 26.76
C PHE A 154 -15.52 -12.12 28.17
N SER A 155 -16.42 -11.15 28.41
CA SER A 155 -16.58 -10.52 29.74
C SER A 155 -17.13 -11.45 30.86
N GLY A 156 -16.99 -12.77 30.75
CA GLY A 156 -17.49 -13.73 31.74
C GLY A 156 -16.80 -15.10 31.84
N ASN A 157 -15.68 -15.38 31.15
CA ASN A 157 -15.05 -16.71 31.23
C ASN A 157 -13.51 -16.69 31.15
N ALA A 158 -12.83 -17.24 32.16
CA ALA A 158 -11.36 -17.20 32.32
C ALA A 158 -10.57 -18.14 31.37
N GLN A 159 -11.22 -19.11 30.73
CA GLN A 159 -10.60 -20.04 29.76
C GLN A 159 -10.36 -19.40 28.36
N SER A 160 -10.73 -18.13 28.20
CA SER A 160 -10.93 -17.49 26.91
C SER A 160 -9.70 -16.84 26.27
N VAL A 161 -8.60 -16.69 27.03
CA VAL A 161 -7.41 -15.96 26.57
C VAL A 161 -6.78 -16.63 25.34
N TRP A 162 -6.77 -17.97 25.29
CA TRP A 162 -6.25 -18.73 24.15
C TRP A 162 -7.12 -18.56 22.90
N THR A 163 -8.44 -18.52 23.08
CA THR A 163 -9.40 -18.37 21.97
C THR A 163 -9.43 -16.94 21.44
N GLU A 164 -9.33 -15.94 22.33
CA GLU A 164 -9.11 -14.53 21.98
C GLU A 164 -7.81 -14.36 21.17
N ALA A 165 -6.71 -14.93 21.65
CA ALA A 165 -5.43 -14.90 20.94
C ALA A 165 -5.51 -15.61 19.59
N ALA A 166 -6.23 -16.73 19.50
CA ALA A 166 -6.43 -17.45 18.24
C ALA A 166 -7.25 -16.63 17.22
N VAL A 167 -8.33 -15.97 17.67
CA VAL A 167 -9.18 -15.14 16.79
C VAL A 167 -8.44 -13.86 16.37
N GLY A 168 -7.81 -13.15 17.31
CA GLY A 168 -6.99 -11.98 17.00
C GLY A 168 -5.81 -12.33 16.08
N GLY A 169 -5.17 -13.47 16.32
CA GLY A 169 -4.10 -14.02 15.50
C GLY A 169 -4.57 -14.38 14.08
N LEU A 170 -5.76 -14.96 13.93
CA LEU A 170 -6.36 -15.23 12.61
C LEU A 170 -6.66 -13.93 11.85
N ILE A 171 -7.25 -12.93 12.51
CA ILE A 171 -7.52 -11.61 11.90
C ILE A 171 -6.21 -10.96 11.45
N ALA A 172 -5.18 -10.99 12.30
CA ALA A 172 -3.86 -10.46 11.99
C ALA A 172 -3.21 -11.22 10.82
N ALA A 173 -3.27 -12.55 10.82
CA ALA A 173 -2.75 -13.38 9.74
C ALA A 173 -3.45 -13.10 8.40
N PHE A 174 -4.78 -12.94 8.40
CA PHE A 174 -5.53 -12.54 7.20
C PHE A 174 -5.18 -11.13 6.75
N THR A 175 -5.02 -10.18 7.67
CA THR A 175 -4.68 -8.79 7.33
C THR A 175 -3.27 -8.69 6.73
N VAL A 176 -2.29 -9.33 7.36
CA VAL A 176 -0.88 -9.29 6.91
C VAL A 176 -0.67 -10.17 5.68
N GLY A 177 -1.21 -11.39 5.68
CA GLY A 177 -1.15 -12.32 4.55
C GLY A 177 -1.90 -11.80 3.33
N GLY A 178 -3.05 -11.16 3.54
CA GLY A 178 -3.84 -10.51 2.50
C GLY A 178 -3.08 -9.39 1.78
N LYS A 179 -2.37 -8.53 2.52
CA LYS A 179 -1.49 -7.49 1.93
C LYS A 179 -0.35 -8.08 1.11
N ALA A 180 0.27 -9.18 1.58
CA ALA A 180 1.33 -9.84 0.83
C ALA A 180 0.83 -10.44 -0.50
N PHE A 181 -0.35 -11.06 -0.46
CA PHE A 181 -1.02 -11.59 -1.66
C PHE A 181 -1.46 -10.48 -2.61
N ALA A 182 -2.01 -9.38 -2.08
CA ALA A 182 -2.40 -8.19 -2.81
C ALA A 182 -1.25 -7.57 -3.60
N LYS A 183 -0.05 -7.49 -3.01
CA LYS A 183 1.16 -7.00 -3.72
C LYS A 183 1.53 -7.89 -4.91
N ARG A 184 1.50 -9.21 -4.73
CA ARG A 184 1.73 -10.18 -5.82
C ARG A 184 0.71 -10.02 -6.95
N PHE A 185 -0.57 -9.86 -6.60
CA PHE A 185 -1.65 -9.70 -7.57
C PHE A 185 -1.59 -8.35 -8.30
N GLY A 186 -1.35 -7.26 -7.56
CA GLY A 186 -1.25 -5.90 -8.07
C GLY A 186 -0.09 -5.71 -9.05
N MET A 187 1.04 -6.39 -8.85
CA MET A 187 2.17 -6.34 -9.78
C MET A 187 1.94 -7.15 -11.06
N ASN A 188 1.20 -8.27 -10.99
CA ASN A 188 0.99 -9.14 -12.16
C ASN A 188 -0.09 -8.59 -13.11
N ASN A 189 -1.04 -7.80 -12.59
CA ASN A 189 -2.20 -7.27 -13.32
C ASN A 189 -2.34 -5.74 -13.20
N SER A 190 -1.24 -5.01 -12.97
CA SER A 190 -1.22 -3.56 -12.69
C SER A 190 -1.98 -2.73 -13.74
N ASP A 191 -1.76 -3.02 -15.03
CA ASP A 191 -2.40 -2.30 -16.14
C ASP A 191 -3.93 -2.47 -16.15
N PHE A 192 -4.44 -3.65 -15.81
CA PHE A 192 -5.88 -3.93 -15.76
C PHE A 192 -6.56 -3.22 -14.58
N ILE A 193 -5.90 -3.23 -13.42
CA ILE A 193 -6.39 -2.60 -12.20
C ILE A 193 -6.47 -1.07 -12.39
N ILE A 194 -5.44 -0.46 -12.96
CA ILE A 194 -5.45 0.98 -13.23
C ILE A 194 -6.43 1.34 -14.33
N TYR A 195 -6.58 0.51 -15.36
CA TYR A 195 -7.61 0.73 -16.37
C TYR A 195 -9.01 0.77 -15.73
N HIS A 196 -9.32 -0.15 -14.83
CA HIS A 196 -10.58 -0.14 -14.09
C HIS A 196 -10.71 1.06 -13.15
N ALA A 197 -9.66 1.41 -12.41
CA ALA A 197 -9.67 2.59 -11.54
C ALA A 197 -9.84 3.89 -12.34
N GLY A 198 -9.16 4.02 -13.48
CA GLY A 198 -9.26 5.13 -14.41
C GLY A 198 -10.63 5.20 -15.10
N PHE A 199 -11.24 4.05 -15.39
CA PHE A 199 -12.61 3.96 -15.91
C PHE A 199 -13.62 4.44 -14.86
N PHE A 200 -13.54 3.95 -13.62
CA PHE A 200 -14.38 4.39 -12.50
C PHE A 200 -14.23 5.90 -12.27
N LEU A 201 -13.00 6.41 -12.28
CA LEU A 201 -12.74 7.83 -12.14
C LEU A 201 -13.30 8.64 -13.32
N SER A 202 -13.27 8.08 -14.54
CA SER A 202 -13.86 8.74 -15.72
C SER A 202 -15.39 8.77 -15.72
N LEU A 203 -16.02 7.85 -14.99
CA LEU A 203 -17.46 7.83 -14.76
C LEU A 203 -17.87 8.93 -13.76
N PHE A 204 -17.06 9.13 -12.72
CA PHE A 204 -17.32 10.14 -11.68
C PHE A 204 -16.86 11.55 -12.06
N MET A 205 -15.76 11.65 -12.79
CA MET A 205 -15.23 12.88 -13.34
C MET A 205 -15.15 12.71 -14.85
N PRO A 206 -16.23 13.06 -15.59
CA PRO A 206 -16.15 13.11 -17.04
C PRO A 206 -14.95 13.99 -17.37
N ALA A 207 -14.02 13.46 -18.14
CA ALA A 207 -12.95 14.27 -18.71
C ALA A 207 -13.66 15.40 -19.44
N ASN A 208 -13.70 16.59 -18.85
CA ASN A 208 -14.16 17.77 -19.55
C ASN A 208 -13.15 17.95 -20.68
N GLY A 209 -13.51 17.40 -21.84
CA GLY A 209 -12.79 17.58 -23.06
C GLY A 209 -13.03 19.01 -23.46
N ASN A 210 -12.12 19.90 -23.08
CA ASN A 210 -11.93 21.13 -23.81
C ASN A 210 -10.48 21.59 -23.72
N LYS A 211 -9.84 21.42 -24.88
CA LYS A 211 -8.64 22.08 -25.42
C LYS A 211 -7.37 21.95 -24.59
#